data_AF-A0A3D0K1V7-F1
#
_entry.id   AF-A0A3D0K1V7-F1
#
_cell.length_a   1.000
_cell.length_b   1.000
_cell.length_c   1.000
_cell.angle_alpha   90.00
_cell.angle_beta   90.00
_cell.angle_gamma   90.00
#
_symmetry.space_group_name_H-M   'P 1'
#
loop_
_entity.id
_entity.type
_entity.pdbx_description
1 polymer ?
#
loop_
_entity_poly.entity_id
_entity_poly.type
_entity_poly.pdbx_seq_one_letter_code
_entity_poly.pdbx_strand_id
1 'polypeptide(L)'
;FDEMEKAHPDVSNILLQLLEDGRLTDGHGRTVDFTNTIVVMTSNIGSSQLLEMAESGAVEAEIEAHMRELLKKTLRPELLNRIDDTLVFHRL
;
A
#
# COMPACT_ATOMS: atom_id res chain seq x y z
N PHE A 1 1.96 3.90 -7.64
CA PHE A 1 1.90 2.46 -7.99
C PHE A 1 0.46 2.04 -7.95
N ASP A 2 -0.01 1.30 -8.95
CA ASP A 2 -1.41 0.86 -9.03
C ASP A 2 -1.53 -0.65 -8.85
N GLU A 3 -2.63 -1.08 -8.24
CA GLU A 3 -2.93 -2.48 -7.89
C GLU A 3 -1.72 -3.22 -7.29
N MET A 4 -1.16 -2.67 -6.20
CA MET A 4 0.08 -3.18 -5.59
C MET A 4 0.03 -4.68 -5.25
N GLU A 5 -1.15 -5.22 -4.98
CA GLU A 5 -1.37 -6.64 -4.73
C GLU A 5 -1.05 -7.56 -5.93
N LYS A 6 -1.03 -7.02 -7.15
CA LYS A 6 -0.70 -7.77 -8.37
C LYS A 6 0.77 -7.66 -8.76
N ALA A 7 1.54 -6.83 -8.06
CA ALA A 7 2.93 -6.59 -8.39
C ALA A 7 3.80 -7.84 -8.18
N HIS A 8 4.77 -8.06 -9.07
CA HIS A 8 5.76 -9.12 -8.90
C HIS A 8 6.61 -8.86 -7.63
N PRO A 9 7.05 -9.90 -6.88
CA PRO A 9 7.87 -9.72 -5.68
C PRO A 9 9.11 -8.81 -5.85
N ASP A 10 9.70 -8.77 -7.04
CA ASP A 10 10.84 -7.90 -7.35
C ASP A 10 10.48 -6.40 -7.29
N VAL A 11 9.25 -6.04 -7.65
CA VAL A 11 8.75 -4.66 -7.52
C VAL A 11 8.67 -4.28 -6.04
N SER A 12 8.23 -5.20 -5.19
CA SER A 12 8.20 -4.97 -3.73
C SER A 12 9.60 -4.75 -3.16
N ASN A 13 10.63 -5.44 -3.66
CA ASN A 13 12.01 -5.23 -3.21
C ASN A 13 12.55 -3.85 -3.62
N ILE A 14 12.26 -3.42 -4.85
CA ILE A 14 12.60 -2.07 -5.35
C ILE A 14 11.90 -1.00 -4.52
N LEU A 15 10.62 -1.21 -4.21
CA LEU A 15 9.84 -0.32 -3.36
C LEU A 15 10.38 -0.24 -1.94
N LEU A 16 10.78 -1.37 -1.35
CA LEU A 16 11.43 -1.39 -0.03
C LEU A 16 12.70 -0.53 -0.03
N GLN A 17 13.57 -0.69 -1.03
CA GLN A 17 14.77 0.15 -1.15
C GLN A 17 14.40 1.64 -1.22
N LEU A 18 13.40 1.98 -2.03
CA LEU A 18 12.96 3.36 -2.18
C LEU A 18 12.39 3.93 -0.87
N LEU A 19 11.54 3.17 -0.16
CA LEU A 19 10.91 3.60 1.09
C LEU A 19 11.87 3.62 2.28
N GLU A 20 12.95 2.83 2.25
CA GLU A 20 13.96 2.81 3.32
C GLU A 20 15.03 3.89 3.16
N ASP A 21 15.68 3.91 2.00
CA ASP A 21 16.85 4.78 1.78
C ASP A 21 16.48 6.11 1.11
N GLY A 22 15.23 6.26 0.66
CA GLY A 22 14.80 7.40 -0.16
C GLY A 22 15.57 7.47 -1.48
N ARG A 23 16.17 6.37 -1.93
CA ARG A 23 17.06 6.32 -3.10
C ARG A 23 16.84 5.05 -3.88
N LEU A 24 16.96 5.15 -5.20
CA LEU A 24 16.89 3.99 -6.07
C LEU A 24 18.02 4.01 -7.09
N THR A 25 18.72 2.89 -7.22
CA THR A 25 19.76 2.72 -8.24
C THR A 25 19.21 1.92 -9.40
N ASP A 26 19.27 2.48 -10.60
CA ASP A 26 18.83 1.80 -11.82
C ASP A 26 19.85 0.74 -12.30
N GLY A 27 19.48 -0.04 -13.32
CA GLY A 27 20.36 -1.07 -13.91
C GLY A 27 21.61 -0.52 -14.60
N HIS A 28 21.72 0.79 -14.80
CA HIS A 28 22.90 1.46 -15.34
C HIS A 28 23.81 2.03 -14.23
N GLY A 29 23.48 1.77 -12.96
CA GLY A 29 24.24 2.24 -11.80
C GLY A 29 23.98 3.69 -11.44
N ARG A 30 22.93 4.32 -12.00
CA ARG A 30 22.56 5.69 -11.65
C ARG A 30 21.66 5.68 -10.44
N THR A 31 22.07 6.39 -9.39
CA THR A 31 21.24 6.58 -8.20
C THR A 31 20.40 7.84 -8.34
N VAL A 32 19.09 7.70 -8.11
CA VAL A 32 18.11 8.77 -8.08
C VAL A 32 17.66 8.98 -6.64
N ASP A 33 17.54 10.25 -6.24
CA ASP A 33 17.08 10.66 -4.90
C ASP A 33 15.57 10.92 -4.89
N PHE A 34 14.86 10.28 -3.98
CA PHE A 34 13.42 10.33 -3.75
C PHE A 34 13.05 10.96 -2.39
N THR A 35 14.01 11.51 -1.63
CA THR A 35 13.76 12.11 -0.31
C THR A 35 12.80 13.30 -0.32
N ASN A 36 12.59 13.93 -1.48
CA ASN A 36 11.61 15.01 -1.68
C ASN A 36 10.44 14.58 -2.58
N THR A 37 10.05 13.31 -2.52
CA THR A 37 8.96 12.73 -3.31
C THR A 37 7.94 12.07 -2.40
N ILE A 38 6.65 12.29 -2.71
CA ILE A 38 5.55 11.55 -2.08
C ILE A 38 5.28 10.30 -2.91
N VAL A 39 5.31 9.13 -2.26
CA VAL A 39 4.98 7.86 -2.89
C VAL A 39 3.53 7.52 -2.59
N VAL A 40 2.70 7.49 -3.62
CA VAL A 40 1.31 7.04 -3.50
C VAL A 40 1.16 5.65 -4.11
N MET A 41 0.52 4.76 -3.36
CA MET A 41 0.18 3.41 -3.78
C MET A 41 -1.32 3.21 -3.68
N THR A 42 -1.92 2.58 -4.68
CA THR A 42 -3.32 2.19 -4.70
C THR A 42 -3.44 0.68 -4.71
N SER A 43 -4.51 0.18 -4.11
CA SER A 43 -4.82 -1.24 -4.06
C SER A 43 -6.33 -1.41 -4.09
N ASN A 44 -6.78 -2.47 -4.78
CA ASN A 44 -8.18 -2.87 -4.79
C ASN A 44 -8.46 -3.97 -3.75
N ILE A 45 -7.50 -4.28 -2.87
CA ILE A 45 -7.69 -5.23 -1.77
C ILE A 45 -8.89 -4.80 -0.92
N GLY A 46 -9.83 -5.72 -0.72
CA GLY A 46 -10.93 -5.52 0.22
C GLY A 46 -12.09 -4.67 -0.30
N SER A 47 -12.07 -4.26 -1.57
CA SER A 47 -13.10 -3.38 -2.13
C SER A 47 -14.51 -3.96 -2.03
N SER A 48 -14.67 -5.28 -2.24
CA SER A 48 -15.96 -5.97 -2.07
C SER A 48 -16.41 -6.00 -0.61
N GLN A 49 -15.50 -6.35 0.31
CA GLN A 49 -15.80 -6.41 1.73
C GLN A 49 -16.14 -5.02 2.29
N LEU A 50 -15.43 -3.98 1.85
CA LEU A 50 -15.71 -2.60 2.21
C LEU A 50 -17.12 -2.19 1.78
N LEU A 51 -17.55 -2.59 0.57
CA LEU A 51 -18.90 -2.32 0.10
C LEU A 51 -19.95 -3.02 0.97
N GLU A 52 -19.77 -4.30 1.26
CA GLU A 52 -20.69 -5.08 2.12
C GLU A 52 -20.76 -4.51 3.55
N MET A 53 -19.62 -4.14 4.12
CA MET A 53 -19.54 -3.52 5.45
C MET A 53 -20.22 -2.15 5.48
N ALA A 54 -20.00 -1.32 4.46
CA ALA A 54 -20.66 -0.03 4.35
C ALA A 54 -22.19 -0.17 4.19
N GLU A 55 -22.66 -1.11 3.37
CA GLU A 55 -24.09 -1.39 3.16
C GLU A 55 -24.77 -1.94 4.42
N SER A 56 -24.04 -2.70 5.25
CA SER A 56 -24.54 -3.19 6.54
C SER A 56 -24.51 -2.15 7.68
N GLY A 57 -24.00 -0.94 7.41
CA GLY A 57 -23.93 0.14 8.40
C GLY A 57 -22.80 0.00 9.42
N ALA A 58 -21.74 -0.73 9.08
CA ALA A 58 -20.55 -0.82 9.92
C ALA A 58 -19.95 0.59 10.15
N VAL A 59 -19.44 0.82 11.36
CA VAL A 59 -18.81 2.10 11.68
C VAL A 59 -17.41 2.15 11.07
N GLU A 60 -16.92 3.34 10.72
CA GLU A 60 -15.62 3.56 10.07
C GLU A 60 -14.46 2.84 10.77
N ALA A 61 -14.41 2.85 12.10
CA ALA A 61 -13.38 2.14 12.87
C ALA A 61 -13.39 0.61 12.66
N GLU A 62 -14.57 0.01 12.44
CA GLU A 62 -14.68 -1.43 12.14
C GLU A 62 -14.19 -1.74 10.73
N ILE A 63 -14.52 -0.88 9.76
CA ILE A 63 -14.05 -0.97 8.38
C ILE A 63 -12.53 -0.84 8.34
N GLU A 64 -11.96 0.17 8.99
CA GLU A 64 -10.52 0.37 9.07
C GLU A 64 -9.80 -0.82 9.71
N ALA A 65 -10.32 -1.34 10.83
CA ALA A 65 -9.75 -2.51 11.49
C ALA A 65 -9.76 -3.73 10.56
N HIS A 66 -10.87 -3.96 9.85
CA HIS A 66 -10.99 -5.07 8.91
C HIS A 66 -10.05 -4.91 7.71
N MET A 67 -9.99 -3.71 7.11
CA MET A 67 -9.08 -3.39 6.01
C MET A 67 -7.62 -3.57 6.43
N ARG A 68 -7.24 -3.11 7.63
CA ARG A 68 -5.89 -3.27 8.16
C ARG A 68 -5.49 -4.72 8.32
N GLU A 69 -6.38 -5.57 8.83
CA GLU A 69 -6.12 -7.01 8.93
C GLU A 69 -6.01 -7.69 7.56
N LEU A 70 -6.79 -7.23 6.58
CA LEU A 70 -6.69 -7.74 5.22
C LEU A 70 -5.36 -7.34 4.55
N LEU A 71 -4.94 -6.09 4.70
CA LEU A 71 -3.65 -5.61 4.20
C LEU A 71 -2.48 -6.40 4.79
N LYS A 72 -2.50 -6.71 6.09
CA LYS A 72 -1.47 -7.56 6.73
C LYS A 72 -1.39 -8.98 6.16
N LYS A 73 -2.51 -9.52 5.67
CA LYS A 73 -2.56 -10.87 5.08
C LYS A 73 -2.07 -10.89 3.63
N THR A 74 -2.22 -9.78 2.91
CA THR A 74 -1.92 -9.72 1.48
C THR A 74 -0.58 -9.07 1.18
N LEU A 75 -0.22 -7.99 1.88
CA LEU A 75 1.04 -7.29 1.71
C LEU A 75 2.13 -7.85 2.63
N ARG A 76 3.37 -7.79 2.18
CA ARG A 76 4.53 -8.18 2.99
C ARG A 76 4.64 -7.26 4.22
N PRO A 77 4.87 -7.82 5.42
CA PRO A 77 5.02 -7.01 6.63
C PRO A 77 6.10 -5.93 6.52
N GLU A 78 7.21 -6.22 5.82
CA GLU A 78 8.28 -5.24 5.62
C GLU A 78 7.78 -3.99 4.88
N LEU A 79 6.94 -4.17 3.86
CA LEU A 79 6.41 -3.06 3.07
C LEU A 79 5.38 -2.27 3.89
N LEU A 80 4.47 -2.97 4.56
CA LEU A 80 3.43 -2.34 5.37
C LEU A 80 4.02 -1.51 6.52
N ASN A 81 5.13 -1.96 7.12
CA ASN A 81 5.84 -1.24 8.18
C ASN A 81 6.58 0.02 7.70
N ARG A 82 6.63 0.27 6.39
CA ARG A 82 7.25 1.46 5.78
C ARG A 82 6.23 2.44 5.20
N ILE A 83 4.94 2.14 5.32
CA ILE A 83 3.86 3.05 4.93
C ILE A 83 3.51 3.91 6.13
N ASP A 84 3.62 5.23 5.97
CA ASP A 84 3.31 6.19 7.03
C ASP A 84 1.81 6.19 7.35
N ASP A 85 0.96 6.32 6.32
CA ASP A 85 -0.49 6.40 6.45
C ASP A 85 -1.21 5.54 5.40
N THR A 86 -2.36 4.99 5.77
CA THR A 86 -3.26 4.25 4.88
C THR A 86 -4.62 4.94 4.84
N LEU A 87 -5.09 5.31 3.66
CA LEU A 87 -6.39 5.95 3.46
C LEU A 87 -7.38 4.97 2.84
N VAL A 88 -8.54 4.83 3.47
CA VAL A 88 -9.64 4.01 2.97
C VAL A 88 -10.63 4.90 2.22
N PHE A 89 -10.82 4.61 0.93
CA PHE A 89 -11.74 5.38 0.08
C PHE A 89 -13.15 4.79 0.14
N HIS A 90 -14.11 5.63 0.53
CA HIS A 90 -15.54 5.30 0.49
C HIS A 90 -16.12 5.65 -0.88
N ARG A 91 -17.11 4.87 -1.36
CA ARG A 91 -17.87 5.25 -2.56
C ARG A 91 -18.61 6.56 -2.31
N LEU A 92 -18.57 7.45 -3.30
CA LEU A 92 -19.31 8.71 -3.34
C LEU A 92 -20.80 8.49 -3.59
#